data_AF-A0A0J1FJE6-F1
#
_entry.id   AF-A0A0J1FJE6-F1
#
_cell.length_a   1.000
_cell.length_b   1.000
_cell.length_c   1.000
_cell.angle_alpha   90.00
_cell.angle_beta   90.00
_cell.angle_gamma   90.00
#
_symmetry.space_group_name_H-M   'P 1'
#
loop_
_entity.id
_entity.type
_entity.pdbx_description
1 polymer ?
#
loop_
_entity_poly.entity_id
_entity_poly.type
_entity_poly.pdbx_seq_one_letter_code
_entity_poly.pdbx_strand_id
1 'polypeptide(L)'
;MAQHYIELPKLRKKWRQKEVTPQQDRLVRWLFLLDGNEDEKIRKQLVAIAVEDPIIDRAMKDWENMSGDPKLRELYFDRRKALMDRMAATRAGELKVQKAKAEGEAQCRSEAKADDICQYLEVRFGPDSQALQETIRHIESLDRLNRILRGVYTIGTLDEAKQVIQQSLDS
;
A
#
# COMPACT_ATOMS: atom_id res chain seq x y z
N MET A 1 14.77 -22.27 -29.41
CA MET A 1 14.35 -22.92 -28.14
C MET A 1 12.90 -22.53 -27.89
N ALA A 2 11.97 -23.49 -27.80
CA ALA A 2 10.57 -23.19 -27.53
C ALA A 2 10.41 -22.91 -26.02
N GLN A 3 10.13 -21.66 -25.67
CA GLN A 3 9.88 -21.26 -24.28
C GLN A 3 8.46 -21.68 -23.90
N HIS A 4 8.34 -22.72 -23.09
CA HIS A 4 7.06 -23.22 -22.60
C HIS A 4 6.71 -22.49 -21.31
N TYR A 5 5.64 -21.71 -21.32
CA TYR A 5 5.13 -20.98 -20.16
C TYR A 5 3.97 -21.78 -19.54
N ILE A 6 4.00 -21.96 -18.22
CA ILE A 6 2.97 -22.69 -17.48
C ILE A 6 2.30 -21.74 -16.48
N GLU A 7 1.00 -21.53 -16.66
CA GLU A 7 0.18 -20.77 -15.71
C GLU A 7 -0.38 -21.68 -14.63
N LEU A 8 0.29 -21.70 -13.47
CA LEU A 8 -0.16 -22.46 -12.30
C LEU A 8 -1.63 -22.20 -11.92
N PRO A 9 -2.16 -20.95 -11.94
CA PRO A 9 -3.57 -20.72 -11.62
C PRO A 9 -4.55 -21.39 -12.61
N LYS A 10 -4.25 -21.35 -13.92
CA LYS A 10 -5.07 -22.00 -14.94
C LYS A 10 -5.05 -23.52 -14.78
N LEU A 11 -3.87 -24.09 -14.51
CA LEU A 11 -3.73 -25.52 -14.30
C LEU A 11 -4.49 -25.99 -13.04
N ARG A 12 -4.40 -25.24 -11.94
CA ARG A 12 -5.18 -25.49 -10.70
C ARG A 12 -6.69 -25.44 -10.95
N LYS A 13 -7.16 -24.48 -11.76
CA LYS A 13 -8.57 -24.37 -12.12
C LYS A 13 -9.05 -25.60 -12.89
N LYS A 14 -8.32 -26.02 -13.93
CA LYS A 14 -8.64 -27.22 -14.74
C LYS A 14 -8.65 -28.50 -13.91
N TRP A 15 -7.69 -28.63 -12.99
CA TRP A 15 -7.67 -29.76 -12.06
C TRP A 15 -8.89 -29.76 -11.12
N ARG A 16 -9.24 -28.62 -10.52
CA ARG A 16 -10.45 -28.52 -9.67
C ARG A 16 -11.73 -28.86 -10.45
N GLN A 17 -11.76 -28.56 -11.74
CA GLN A 17 -12.84 -28.91 -12.66
C GLN A 17 -12.79 -30.37 -13.14
N LYS A 18 -11.79 -31.16 -12.70
CA LYS A 18 -11.53 -32.56 -13.08
C LYS A 18 -11.27 -32.75 -14.59
N GLU A 19 -10.89 -31.69 -15.29
CA GLU A 19 -10.55 -31.75 -16.72
C GLU A 19 -9.19 -32.40 -16.97
N VAL A 20 -8.29 -32.36 -15.97
CA VAL A 20 -6.96 -32.96 -16.02
C VAL A 20 -6.71 -33.78 -14.76
N THR A 21 -6.07 -34.93 -14.91
CA THR A 21 -5.76 -35.84 -13.79
C THR A 21 -4.25 -36.11 -13.70
N PRO A 22 -3.71 -36.34 -12.49
CA PRO A 22 -2.30 -36.68 -12.30
C PRO A 22 -1.87 -37.95 -13.05
N GLN A 23 -2.80 -38.89 -13.25
CA GLN A 23 -2.52 -40.13 -13.95
C GLN A 23 -2.27 -39.88 -15.45
N GLN A 24 -3.04 -38.97 -16.05
CA GLN A 24 -3.00 -38.68 -17.48
C GLN A 24 -1.98 -37.59 -17.85
N ASP A 25 -1.71 -36.64 -16.95
CA ASP A 25 -0.86 -35.47 -17.24
C ASP A 25 0.31 -35.36 -16.26
N ARG A 26 1.53 -35.45 -16.81
CA ARG A 26 2.77 -35.30 -16.06
C ARG A 26 2.91 -33.92 -15.40
N LEU A 27 2.40 -32.84 -16.02
CA LEU A 27 2.43 -31.50 -15.43
C LEU A 27 1.58 -31.41 -14.16
N VAL A 28 0.46 -32.14 -14.11
CA VAL A 28 -0.40 -32.22 -12.93
C VAL A 28 0.30 -32.97 -11.79
N ARG A 29 1.16 -33.96 -12.09
CA ARG A 29 2.00 -34.62 -11.07
C ARG A 29 2.96 -33.64 -10.39
N TRP A 30 3.58 -32.75 -11.17
CA TRP A 30 4.42 -31.69 -10.63
C TRP A 30 3.63 -30.66 -9.81
N LEU A 31 2.40 -30.33 -10.24
CA LEU A 31 1.51 -29.50 -9.43
C LEU A 31 1.18 -30.16 -8.09
N PHE A 32 0.93 -31.47 -8.08
CA PHE A 32 0.66 -32.25 -6.88
C PHE A 32 1.86 -32.32 -5.93
N LEU A 33 3.09 -32.38 -6.47
CA LEU A 33 4.31 -32.28 -5.67
C LEU A 33 4.39 -30.94 -4.92
N LEU A 34 4.02 -29.83 -5.60
CA LEU A 34 4.02 -28.50 -4.99
C LEU A 34 2.92 -28.33 -3.93
N ASP A 35 1.74 -28.91 -4.17
CA ASP A 35 0.58 -28.77 -3.29
C ASP A 35 0.50 -29.84 -2.18
N GLY A 36 1.22 -30.95 -2.33
CA GLY A 36 1.20 -32.08 -1.41
C GLY A 36 1.72 -31.78 -0.01
N ASN A 37 2.41 -30.65 0.19
CA ASN A 37 2.80 -30.19 1.52
C ASN A 37 1.63 -29.54 2.30
N GLU A 38 0.61 -29.05 1.61
CA GLU A 38 -0.54 -28.38 2.22
C GLU A 38 -1.78 -29.31 2.35
N ASP A 39 -1.89 -30.33 1.49
CA ASP A 39 -3.02 -31.27 1.47
C ASP A 39 -2.56 -32.74 1.55
N GLU A 40 -2.90 -33.39 2.67
CA GLU A 40 -2.57 -34.80 2.95
C GLU A 40 -3.23 -35.77 1.95
N LYS A 41 -4.38 -35.44 1.35
CA LYS A 41 -5.01 -36.29 0.32
C LYS A 41 -4.20 -36.26 -0.98
N ILE A 42 -3.69 -35.09 -1.36
CA ILE A 42 -2.81 -34.92 -2.53
C ILE A 42 -1.51 -35.67 -2.29
N ARG A 43 -0.93 -35.56 -1.08
CA ARG A 43 0.28 -36.30 -0.69
C ARG A 43 0.14 -37.81 -0.86
N LYS A 44 -0.96 -38.41 -0.36
CA LYS A 44 -1.20 -39.86 -0.48
C LYS A 44 -1.32 -40.30 -1.94
N GLN A 45 -2.00 -39.51 -2.77
CA GLN A 45 -2.09 -39.79 -4.21
C GLN A 45 -0.73 -39.67 -4.90
N LEU A 46 0.08 -38.69 -4.51
CA LEU A 46 1.43 -38.49 -5.04
C LEU A 46 2.36 -39.65 -4.69
N VAL A 47 2.30 -40.18 -3.47
CA VAL A 47 3.07 -41.38 -3.08
C VAL A 47 2.71 -42.58 -3.95
N ALA A 48 1.42 -42.78 -4.25
CA ALA A 48 0.99 -43.84 -5.17
C ALA A 48 1.55 -43.63 -6.59
N ILE A 49 1.54 -42.39 -7.09
CA ILE A 49 2.11 -42.03 -8.40
C ILE A 49 3.62 -42.20 -8.43
N ALA A 50 4.32 -41.93 -7.33
CA ALA A 50 5.77 -42.05 -7.22
C ALA A 50 6.26 -43.50 -7.35
N VAL A 51 5.44 -44.47 -6.95
CA VAL A 51 5.73 -45.90 -7.19
C VAL A 51 5.81 -46.20 -8.69
N GLU A 52 4.98 -45.53 -9.49
CA GLU A 52 4.93 -45.71 -10.95
C GLU A 52 5.87 -44.78 -11.72
N ASP A 53 6.19 -43.60 -11.16
CA ASP A 53 7.01 -42.56 -11.79
C ASP A 53 8.30 -42.29 -10.97
N PRO A 54 9.44 -42.89 -11.37
CA PRO A 54 10.72 -42.72 -10.68
C PRO A 54 11.20 -41.26 -10.59
N ILE A 55 10.74 -40.40 -11.50
CA ILE A 55 11.14 -38.98 -11.50
C ILE A 55 10.43 -38.25 -10.37
N ILE A 56 9.17 -38.57 -10.09
CA ILE A 56 8.41 -38.02 -8.97
C ILE A 56 8.94 -38.55 -7.64
N ASP A 57 9.25 -39.85 -7.55
CA ASP A 57 9.89 -40.44 -6.36
C ASP A 57 11.21 -39.75 -6.02
N ARG A 58 12.09 -39.58 -7.01
CA ARG A 58 13.35 -38.87 -6.83
C ARG A 58 13.12 -37.42 -6.40
N ALA A 59 12.20 -36.71 -7.03
CA ALA A 59 11.89 -35.33 -6.69
C ALA A 59 11.36 -35.19 -5.25
N MET A 60 10.52 -36.13 -4.78
CA MET A 60 10.06 -36.15 -3.39
C MET A 60 11.21 -36.37 -2.40
N LYS A 61 12.09 -37.34 -2.67
CA LYS A 61 13.26 -37.63 -1.82
C LYS A 61 14.24 -36.46 -1.76
N ASP A 62 14.54 -35.87 -2.92
CA ASP A 62 15.41 -34.70 -3.02
C ASP A 62 14.80 -33.53 -2.24
N TRP A 63 13.48 -33.32 -2.34
CA TRP A 63 12.77 -32.31 -1.55
C TRP A 63 12.86 -32.58 -0.04
N GLU A 64 12.53 -33.79 0.42
CA GLU A 64 12.60 -34.16 1.83
C GLU A 64 14.01 -33.94 2.39
N ASN A 65 15.04 -34.37 1.68
CA ASN A 65 16.44 -34.18 2.06
C ASN A 65 16.81 -32.69 2.17
N MET A 66 16.45 -31.87 1.17
CA MET A 66 16.74 -30.43 1.19
C MET A 66 15.96 -29.70 2.28
N SER A 67 14.72 -30.11 2.54
CA SER A 67 13.88 -29.53 3.60
C SER A 67 14.36 -29.92 5.00
N GLY A 68 14.96 -31.10 5.12
CA GLY A 68 15.52 -31.65 6.36
C GLY A 68 16.85 -31.03 6.77
N ASP A 69 17.65 -30.53 5.83
CA ASP A 69 18.94 -29.90 6.10
C ASP A 69 18.76 -28.52 6.78
N PRO A 70 19.17 -28.35 8.05
CA PRO A 70 19.04 -27.09 8.77
C PRO A 70 19.77 -25.92 8.10
N LYS A 71 20.93 -26.17 7.47
CA LYS A 71 21.74 -25.11 6.85
C LYS A 71 21.09 -24.58 5.56
N LEU A 72 20.55 -25.48 4.74
CA LEU A 72 19.82 -25.07 3.53
C LEU A 72 18.55 -24.30 3.89
N ARG A 73 17.86 -24.72 4.96
CA ARG A 73 16.68 -24.05 5.47
C ARG A 73 16.98 -22.63 5.95
N GLU A 74 18.06 -22.45 6.73
CA GLU A 74 18.52 -21.15 7.20
C GLU A 74 18.84 -20.22 6.02
N LEU A 75 19.66 -20.69 5.07
CA LEU A 75 20.03 -19.92 3.88
C LEU A 75 18.80 -19.51 3.04
N TYR A 76 17.79 -20.38 2.95
CA TYR A 76 16.52 -20.05 2.31
C TYR A 76 15.76 -18.95 3.05
N PHE A 77 15.65 -19.05 4.38
CA PHE A 77 14.98 -18.03 5.19
C PHE A 77 15.70 -16.68 5.12
N ASP A 78 17.02 -16.65 5.12
CA ASP A 78 17.81 -15.42 4.97
C ASP A 78 17.55 -14.76 3.62
N ARG A 79 17.57 -15.53 2.53
CA ARG A 79 17.24 -15.02 1.19
C ARG A 79 15.82 -14.46 1.14
N ARG A 80 14.86 -15.21 1.68
CA ARG A 80 13.45 -14.79 1.73
C ARG A 80 13.30 -13.52 2.56
N LYS A 81 13.97 -13.42 3.71
CA LYS A 81 13.97 -12.24 4.59
C LYS A 81 14.56 -11.03 3.85
N ALA A 82 15.70 -11.18 3.19
CA ALA A 82 16.31 -10.10 2.42
C ALA A 82 15.38 -9.57 1.30
N LEU A 83 14.62 -10.45 0.64
CA LEU A 83 13.60 -10.03 -0.33
C LEU A 83 12.44 -9.27 0.32
N MET A 84 11.96 -9.74 1.47
CA MET A 84 10.89 -9.08 2.23
C MET A 84 11.33 -7.71 2.74
N ASP A 85 12.55 -7.58 3.26
CA ASP A 85 13.11 -6.32 3.73
C ASP A 85 13.22 -5.30 2.58
N ARG A 86 13.66 -5.74 1.40
CA ARG A 86 13.67 -4.89 0.19
C ARG A 86 12.26 -4.40 -0.18
N MET A 87 11.28 -5.30 -0.21
CA MET A 87 9.90 -4.93 -0.52
C MET A 87 9.31 -3.98 0.55
N ALA A 88 9.61 -4.20 1.82
CA ALA A 88 9.18 -3.34 2.91
C ALA A 88 9.81 -1.94 2.80
N ALA A 89 11.10 -1.86 2.46
CA ALA A 89 11.79 -0.59 2.24
C ALA A 89 11.16 0.20 1.08
N THR A 90 10.83 -0.46 -0.05
CA THR A 90 10.13 0.18 -1.16
C THR A 90 8.77 0.74 -0.74
N ARG A 91 7.92 -0.08 -0.08
CA ARG A 91 6.61 0.37 0.38
C ARG A 91 6.69 1.51 1.40
N ALA A 92 7.67 1.45 2.31
CA ALA A 92 7.89 2.51 3.28
C ALA A 92 8.31 3.82 2.59
N GLY A 93 9.14 3.74 1.54
CA GLY A 93 9.48 4.87 0.68
C GLY A 93 8.24 5.47 -0.01
N GLU A 94 7.42 4.63 -0.65
CA GLU A 94 6.18 5.06 -1.30
C GLU A 94 5.22 5.75 -0.32
N LEU A 95 5.05 5.19 0.88
CA LEU A 95 4.18 5.77 1.90
C LEU A 95 4.68 7.14 2.38
N LYS A 96 6.00 7.29 2.55
CA LYS A 96 6.60 8.59 2.90
C LYS A 96 6.35 9.62 1.82
N VAL A 97 6.52 9.25 0.55
CA VAL A 97 6.24 10.14 -0.60
C VAL A 97 4.76 10.54 -0.62
N GLN A 98 3.84 9.59 -0.41
CA GLN A 98 2.41 9.90 -0.37
C GLN A 98 2.04 10.84 0.78
N LYS A 99 2.58 10.61 1.98
CA LYS A 99 2.37 11.50 3.14
C LYS A 99 2.90 12.90 2.87
N ALA A 100 4.13 13.02 2.39
CA ALA A 100 4.73 14.31 2.06
C ALA A 100 3.92 15.06 0.99
N LYS A 101 3.39 14.34 -0.01
CA LYS A 101 2.52 14.95 -1.02
C LYS A 101 1.20 15.42 -0.42
N ALA A 102 0.54 14.61 0.41
CA ALA A 102 -0.70 14.99 1.07
C ALA A 102 -0.53 16.18 2.03
N GLU A 103 0.56 16.19 2.80
CA GLU A 103 0.92 17.31 3.68
C GLU A 103 1.18 18.59 2.87
N GLY A 104 1.96 18.49 1.78
CA GLY A 104 2.21 19.63 0.89
C GLY A 104 0.94 20.15 0.20
N GLU A 105 0.04 19.26 -0.24
CA GLU A 105 -1.25 19.65 -0.80
C GLU A 105 -2.16 20.34 0.23
N ALA A 106 -2.17 19.87 1.48
CA ALA A 106 -2.93 20.48 2.56
C ALA A 106 -2.39 21.88 2.89
N GLN A 107 -1.06 22.02 2.99
CA GLN A 107 -0.39 23.29 3.25
C GLN A 107 -0.64 24.30 2.12
N CYS A 108 -0.50 23.90 0.85
CA CYS A 108 -0.81 24.76 -0.29
C CYS A 108 -2.27 25.26 -0.25
N ARG A 109 -3.21 24.41 0.18
CA ARG A 109 -4.62 24.82 0.31
C ARG A 109 -4.84 25.82 1.44
N SER A 110 -4.18 25.65 2.59
CA SER A 110 -4.27 26.62 3.69
C SER A 110 -3.63 27.95 3.31
N GLU A 111 -2.45 27.93 2.67
CA GLU A 111 -1.77 29.14 2.20
C GLU A 111 -2.62 29.91 1.20
N ALA A 112 -3.15 29.24 0.17
CA ALA A 112 -4.05 29.86 -0.80
C ALA A 112 -5.29 30.49 -0.13
N LYS A 113 -5.82 29.83 0.91
CA LYS A 113 -6.98 30.35 1.64
C LYS A 113 -6.64 31.55 2.51
N ALA A 114 -5.46 31.54 3.13
CA ALA A 114 -4.94 32.68 3.88
C ALA A 114 -4.72 33.88 2.95
N ASP A 115 -4.16 33.65 1.77
CA ASP A 115 -3.96 34.68 0.74
C ASP A 115 -5.28 35.26 0.23
N ASP A 116 -6.29 34.43 -0.05
CA ASP A 116 -7.64 34.88 -0.42
C ASP A 116 -8.24 35.84 0.64
N ILE A 117 -8.12 35.48 1.93
CA ILE A 117 -8.62 36.32 3.02
C ILE A 117 -7.80 37.62 3.11
N CYS A 118 -6.47 37.53 3.01
CA CYS A 118 -5.61 38.72 3.05
C CYS A 118 -5.93 39.69 1.91
N GLN A 119 -6.09 39.18 0.70
CA GLN A 119 -6.47 39.97 -0.47
C GLN A 119 -7.82 40.66 -0.26
N TYR A 120 -8.80 39.94 0.30
CA TYR A 120 -10.09 40.52 0.63
C TYR A 120 -9.99 41.67 1.64
N LEU A 121 -9.22 41.46 2.72
CA LEU A 121 -9.02 42.48 3.76
C LEU A 121 -8.31 43.72 3.21
N GLU A 122 -7.30 43.53 2.37
CA GLU A 122 -6.59 44.62 1.68
C GLU A 122 -7.53 45.45 0.81
N VAL A 123 -8.37 44.80 -0.02
CA VAL A 123 -9.31 45.51 -0.90
C VAL A 123 -10.37 46.28 -0.11
N ARG A 124 -10.81 45.74 1.03
CA ARG A 124 -11.95 46.29 1.76
C ARG A 124 -11.59 47.33 2.81
N PHE A 125 -10.49 47.10 3.53
CA PHE A 125 -10.08 47.92 4.67
C PHE A 125 -8.72 48.60 4.44
N GLY A 126 -8.04 48.29 3.32
CA GLY A 126 -6.77 48.92 2.96
C GLY A 126 -5.65 48.60 3.95
N PRO A 127 -4.67 49.51 4.10
CA PRO A 127 -3.44 49.27 4.87
C PRO A 127 -3.69 49.03 6.36
N ASP A 128 -4.83 49.47 6.91
CA ASP A 128 -5.19 49.27 8.31
C ASP A 128 -5.40 47.78 8.67
N SER A 129 -5.52 46.91 7.66
CA SER A 129 -5.69 45.47 7.84
C SER A 129 -4.38 44.67 7.92
N GLN A 130 -3.21 45.29 7.74
CA GLN A 130 -1.92 44.56 7.67
C GLN A 130 -1.65 43.66 8.89
N ALA A 131 -1.91 44.15 10.11
CA ALA A 131 -1.71 43.38 11.33
C ALA A 131 -2.59 42.09 11.37
N LEU A 132 -3.79 42.15 10.79
CA LEU A 132 -4.66 40.98 10.67
C LEU A 132 -4.15 39.99 9.62
N GLN A 133 -3.65 40.50 8.50
CA GLN A 133 -3.09 39.66 7.43
C GLN A 133 -1.88 38.87 7.93
N GLU A 134 -0.99 39.50 8.69
CA GLU A 134 0.15 38.81 9.31
C GLU A 134 -0.32 37.67 10.21
N THR A 135 -1.36 37.91 11.03
CA THR A 135 -1.93 36.89 11.91
C THR A 135 -2.53 35.73 11.10
N ILE A 136 -3.25 36.02 10.01
CA ILE A 136 -3.90 35.01 9.16
C ILE A 136 -2.88 34.13 8.43
N ARG A 137 -1.76 34.69 7.97
CA ARG A 137 -0.68 33.93 7.30
C ARG A 137 -0.04 32.86 8.19
N HIS A 138 -0.14 33.00 9.50
CA HIS A 138 0.40 32.02 10.47
C HIS A 138 -0.61 30.91 10.81
N ILE A 139 -1.82 30.93 10.25
CA ILE A 139 -2.85 29.92 10.49
C ILE A 139 -2.73 28.80 9.45
N GLU A 140 -2.23 27.64 9.88
CA GLU A 140 -2.12 26.45 9.02
C GLU A 140 -3.44 25.64 8.92
N SER A 141 -4.38 25.89 9.83
CA SER A 141 -5.65 25.14 9.87
C SER A 141 -6.63 25.64 8.82
N LEU A 142 -6.87 24.81 7.80
CA LEU A 142 -7.85 25.08 6.75
C LEU A 142 -9.27 25.31 7.30
N ASP A 143 -9.67 24.61 8.37
CA ASP A 143 -10.98 24.78 8.99
C ASP A 143 -11.14 26.14 9.67
N ARG A 144 -10.09 26.60 10.38
CA ARG A 144 -10.07 27.94 10.98
C ARG A 144 -10.14 29.01 9.89
N LEU A 145 -9.34 28.89 8.84
CA LEU A 145 -9.37 29.80 7.70
C LEU A 145 -10.75 29.84 7.02
N ASN A 146 -11.41 28.69 6.83
CA ASN A 146 -12.77 28.63 6.27
C ASN A 146 -13.83 29.28 7.17
N ARG A 147 -13.66 29.24 8.50
CA ARG A 147 -14.56 29.96 9.43
C ARG A 147 -14.32 31.46 9.34
N ILE A 148 -13.05 31.90 9.35
CA ILE A 148 -12.67 33.30 9.20
C ILE A 148 -13.25 33.86 7.90
N LEU A 149 -13.00 33.19 6.76
CA LEU A 149 -13.49 33.64 5.46
C LEU A 149 -15.00 33.86 5.45
N ARG A 150 -15.77 32.91 5.99
CA ARG A 150 -17.23 33.02 6.07
C ARG A 150 -17.68 34.19 6.94
N GLY A 151 -17.06 34.40 8.09
CA GLY A 151 -17.40 35.52 8.98
C GLY A 151 -17.04 36.86 8.35
N VAL A 152 -15.85 36.97 7.78
CA VAL A 152 -15.33 38.21 7.19
C VAL A 152 -16.19 38.71 6.01
N TYR A 153 -16.85 37.81 5.26
CA TYR A 153 -17.80 38.21 4.21
C TYR A 153 -19.11 38.84 4.72
N THR A 154 -19.50 38.57 5.98
CA THR A 154 -20.78 39.05 6.53
C THR A 154 -20.67 40.36 7.29
N ILE A 155 -19.45 40.79 7.59
CA ILE A 155 -19.13 41.90 8.48
C ILE A 155 -19.11 43.24 7.72
N GLY A 156 -19.27 44.38 8.40
CA GLY A 156 -19.18 45.74 7.81
C GLY A 156 -17.89 46.49 8.12
N THR A 157 -17.27 46.23 9.27
CA THR A 157 -16.17 47.05 9.83
C THR A 157 -14.91 46.25 10.15
N LEU A 158 -13.78 46.95 10.28
CA LEU A 158 -12.48 46.34 10.59
C LEU A 158 -12.44 45.71 12.00
N ASP A 159 -13.09 46.32 12.99
CA ASP A 159 -13.08 45.82 14.38
C ASP A 159 -13.92 44.53 14.54
N GLU A 160 -15.03 44.42 13.81
CA GLU A 160 -15.80 43.18 13.71
C GLU A 160 -14.96 42.06 13.07
N ALA A 161 -14.14 42.38 12.05
CA ALA A 161 -13.23 41.42 11.43
C ALA A 161 -12.15 40.93 12.41
N LYS A 162 -11.61 41.83 13.25
CA LYS A 162 -10.70 41.44 14.35
C LYS A 162 -11.36 40.48 15.32
N GLN A 163 -12.61 40.73 15.73
CA GLN A 163 -13.33 39.86 16.65
C GLN A 163 -13.54 38.46 16.07
N VAL A 164 -13.90 38.33 14.79
CA VAL A 164 -14.07 37.01 14.14
C VAL A 164 -12.75 36.24 14.06
N ILE A 165 -11.64 36.92 13.76
CA ILE A 165 -10.32 36.29 13.75
C ILE A 165 -9.96 35.82 15.17
N GLN A 166 -10.14 36.66 16.19
CA GLN A 166 -9.85 36.31 17.57
C GLN A 166 -10.69 35.12 18.06
N GLN A 167 -12.01 35.13 17.82
CA GLN A 167 -12.90 34.02 18.17
C GLN A 167 -12.51 32.71 17.49
N SER A 168 -12.01 32.78 16.24
CA SER A 168 -11.55 31.60 15.51
C SER A 168 -10.21 31.05 16.00
N LEU A 169 -9.38 31.87 16.66
CA LEU A 169 -8.12 31.48 17.28
C LEU A 169 -8.34 30.86 18.67
N ASP A 170 -9.33 31.37 19.41
CA ASP A 170 -9.68 30.89 20.76
C ASP A 170 -10.51 29.59 20.75
N SER A 171 -11.02 29.17 19.58
CA SER A 171 -11.80 27.92 19.37
C SER A 171 -10.97 26.76 18.80
#